data_AF-N2B9M1-F1
#
_entry.id   AF-N2B9M1-F1
#
_cell.length_a   1.000
_cell.length_b   1.000
_cell.length_c   1.000
_cell.angle_alpha   90.00
_cell.angle_beta   90.00
_cell.angle_gamma   90.00
#
_symmetry.space_group_name_H-M   'P 1'
#
loop_
_entity.id
_entity.type
_entity.pdbx_description
1 polymer ?
#
loop_
_entity_poly.entity_id
_entity_poly.type
_entity_poly.pdbx_seq_one_letter_code
_entity_poly.pdbx_strand_id
1 'polypeptide(L)'
;MLKTNHDCGGVVLVKDKESFLKDSKSFNEAMTKLTTHLNTNFYTLYRERHYKDIEPRIFVEEMLLDGTKDPDTYKFHIFQGLEDCYIQLTADRFTNYKRTILDKDWNLAPFGFLYDNANNPIPPKPSELEYLKRLAFVLSQMFDYVRVDLYYMPFAKGQKIVVGELTFTHACGTERLVPESWDKKLGDMWKHTSYNRGSDEGK
;
A
#
# COMPACT_ATOMS: atom_id res chain seq x y z
N MET A 1 -1.53 -7.94 15.34
CA MET A 1 -2.60 -7.80 14.34
C MET A 1 -2.66 -9.08 13.52
N LEU A 2 -3.87 -9.60 13.27
CA LEU A 2 -4.10 -10.76 12.40
C LEU A 2 -4.44 -10.25 10.99
N LYS A 3 -3.87 -10.88 9.97
CA LYS A 3 -4.15 -10.56 8.56
C LYS A 3 -4.24 -11.81 7.70
N THR A 4 -5.09 -11.78 6.70
CA THR A 4 -5.08 -12.74 5.58
C THR A 4 -4.10 -12.30 4.49
N ASN A 5 -3.54 -13.27 3.76
CA ASN A 5 -2.46 -13.06 2.76
C ASN A 5 -2.93 -12.89 1.31
N HIS A 6 -4.23 -12.93 1.03
CA HIS A 6 -4.77 -13.08 -0.32
C HIS A 6 -5.96 -12.16 -0.60
N ASP A 7 -6.09 -11.08 0.16
CA ASP A 7 -7.24 -10.16 0.05
C ASP A 7 -6.92 -8.73 0.52
N CYS A 8 -7.95 -7.88 0.46
CA CYS A 8 -8.02 -6.61 1.18
C CYS A 8 -9.07 -6.67 2.29
N GLY A 9 -8.76 -6.08 3.44
CA GLY A 9 -9.71 -5.87 4.54
C GLY A 9 -9.81 -7.02 5.55
N GLY A 10 -9.18 -8.17 5.29
CA GLY A 10 -9.10 -9.31 6.20
C GLY A 10 -8.16 -9.08 7.38
N VAL A 11 -8.37 -7.97 8.09
CA VAL A 11 -7.55 -7.48 9.19
C VAL A 11 -8.36 -7.51 10.50
N VAL A 12 -7.76 -8.04 11.56
CA VAL A 12 -8.27 -7.97 12.94
C VAL A 12 -7.21 -7.36 13.85
N LEU A 13 -7.59 -6.28 14.54
CA LEU A 13 -6.75 -5.60 15.52
C LEU A 13 -6.88 -6.29 16.88
N VAL A 14 -5.75 -6.73 17.43
CA VAL A 14 -5.66 -7.35 18.74
C VAL A 14 -4.67 -6.53 19.56
N LYS A 15 -5.17 -5.70 20.48
CA LYS A 15 -4.35 -4.81 21.31
C LYS A 15 -3.69 -5.55 22.47
N ASP A 16 -4.47 -6.41 23.12
CA ASP A 16 -4.02 -7.27 24.21
C ASP A 16 -4.52 -8.70 23.97
N LYS A 17 -3.59 -9.66 24.03
CA LYS A 17 -3.89 -11.07 23.72
C LYS A 17 -4.83 -11.67 24.75
N GLU A 18 -4.58 -11.42 26.04
CA GLU A 18 -5.37 -12.06 27.10
C GLU A 18 -6.81 -11.57 27.10
N SER A 19 -7.00 -10.25 27.01
CA SER A 19 -8.32 -9.62 26.95
C SER A 19 -9.09 -10.08 25.73
N PHE A 20 -8.43 -10.16 24.56
CA PHE A 20 -9.03 -10.66 23.33
C PHE A 20 -9.49 -12.11 23.43
N LEU A 21 -8.70 -12.99 24.06
CA LEU A 21 -9.06 -14.40 24.23
C LEU A 21 -10.16 -14.62 25.27
N LYS A 22 -10.29 -13.73 26.26
CA LYS A 22 -11.34 -13.80 27.30
C LYS A 22 -12.67 -13.23 26.82
N ASP A 23 -12.66 -12.27 25.90
CA ASP A 23 -13.87 -11.70 25.32
C ASP A 23 -14.41 -12.57 24.18
N SER A 24 -15.30 -13.51 24.54
CA SER A 24 -15.94 -14.42 23.58
C SER A 24 -16.63 -13.71 22.42
N LYS A 25 -17.16 -12.50 22.64
CA LYS A 25 -17.85 -11.75 21.58
C LYS A 25 -16.84 -11.28 20.53
N SER A 26 -15.83 -10.51 20.95
CA SER A 26 -14.80 -9.99 20.04
C SER A 26 -14.03 -11.12 19.36
N PHE A 27 -13.75 -12.22 20.09
CA PHE A 27 -13.10 -13.40 19.52
C PHE A 27 -13.94 -14.03 18.40
N ASN A 28 -15.24 -14.28 18.64
CA ASN A 28 -16.12 -14.90 17.66
C ASN A 28 -16.34 -14.01 16.42
N GLU A 29 -16.48 -12.70 16.60
CA GLU A 29 -16.57 -11.73 15.49
C GLU A 29 -15.29 -11.75 14.63
N ALA A 30 -14.12 -11.77 15.27
CA ALA A 30 -12.84 -11.89 14.58
C ALA A 30 -12.71 -13.21 13.81
N MET A 31 -13.05 -14.34 14.43
CA MET A 31 -13.00 -15.66 13.78
C MET A 31 -13.95 -15.75 12.60
N THR A 32 -15.17 -15.21 12.74
CA THR A 32 -16.16 -15.14 11.66
C THR A 32 -15.62 -14.32 10.50
N LYS A 33 -15.07 -13.12 10.78
CA LYS A 33 -14.46 -12.27 9.75
C LYS A 33 -13.34 -13.00 9.02
N LEU A 34 -12.35 -13.53 9.75
CA LEU A 34 -11.21 -14.21 9.15
C LEU A 34 -11.64 -15.45 8.34
N THR A 35 -12.62 -16.20 8.82
CA THR A 35 -13.17 -17.37 8.11
C THR A 35 -13.86 -16.96 6.81
N THR A 36 -14.65 -15.88 6.81
CA THR A 36 -15.26 -15.35 5.59
C THR A 36 -14.21 -14.95 4.57
N HIS A 37 -13.16 -14.25 5.03
CA HIS A 37 -12.04 -13.84 4.18
C HIS A 37 -11.28 -15.04 3.60
N LEU A 38 -10.91 -16.03 4.42
CA LEU A 38 -10.25 -17.26 3.96
C LEU A 38 -11.05 -18.06 2.91
N ASN A 39 -12.37 -17.97 2.94
CA ASN A 39 -13.26 -18.64 1.99
C ASN A 39 -13.60 -17.79 0.75
N THR A 40 -13.05 -16.58 0.64
CA THR A 40 -13.35 -15.63 -0.44
C THR A 40 -12.14 -15.41 -1.31
N ASN A 41 -12.20 -15.86 -2.56
CA ASN A 41 -11.12 -15.57 -3.51
C ASN A 41 -11.28 -14.16 -4.10
N PHE A 42 -10.38 -13.24 -3.74
CA PHE A 42 -10.43 -11.84 -4.15
C PHE A 42 -10.36 -11.62 -5.67
N TYR A 43 -9.73 -12.53 -6.42
CA TYR A 43 -9.76 -12.49 -7.89
C TYR A 43 -11.19 -12.57 -8.43
N THR A 44 -12.09 -13.31 -7.78
CA THR A 44 -13.48 -13.44 -8.26
C THR A 44 -14.27 -12.14 -8.10
N LEU A 45 -13.92 -11.32 -7.10
CA LEU A 45 -14.55 -10.04 -6.80
C LEU A 45 -13.98 -8.90 -7.66
N TYR A 46 -12.66 -8.78 -7.72
CA TYR A 46 -11.98 -7.59 -8.26
C TYR A 46 -11.10 -7.86 -9.48
N ARG A 47 -11.01 -9.12 -9.94
CA ARG A 47 -10.20 -9.55 -11.10
C ARG A 47 -8.71 -9.29 -10.98
N GLU A 48 -8.23 -9.08 -9.76
CA GLU A 48 -6.81 -8.98 -9.42
C GLU A 48 -6.15 -10.36 -9.54
N ARG A 49 -5.56 -10.64 -10.71
CA ARG A 49 -5.06 -11.97 -11.08
C ARG A 49 -4.02 -12.54 -10.09
N HIS A 50 -3.24 -11.68 -9.45
CA HIS A 50 -2.20 -12.10 -8.51
C HIS A 50 -2.76 -12.79 -7.25
N TYR A 51 -4.03 -12.55 -6.88
CA TYR A 51 -4.67 -13.26 -5.77
C TYR A 51 -5.25 -14.62 -6.16
N LYS A 52 -5.39 -14.93 -7.45
CA LYS A 52 -6.18 -16.07 -7.94
C LYS A 52 -5.73 -17.40 -7.34
N ASP A 53 -4.42 -17.62 -7.30
CA ASP A 53 -3.80 -18.90 -7.00
C ASP A 53 -3.05 -18.89 -5.66
N ILE A 54 -3.23 -17.84 -4.84
CA ILE A 54 -2.62 -17.77 -3.50
C ILE A 54 -3.40 -18.69 -2.56
N GLU A 55 -2.70 -19.59 -1.87
CA GLU A 55 -3.28 -20.40 -0.81
C GLU A 55 -3.66 -19.50 0.39
N PRO A 56 -4.95 -19.48 0.80
CA PRO A 56 -5.43 -18.66 1.92
C PRO A 56 -4.77 -19.03 3.25
N ARG A 57 -4.13 -18.05 3.89
CA ARG A 57 -3.50 -18.18 5.22
C ARG A 57 -3.73 -16.94 6.06
N ILE A 58 -3.63 -17.12 7.38
CA ILE A 58 -3.59 -16.02 8.35
C ILE A 58 -2.16 -15.90 8.87
N PHE A 59 -1.66 -14.66 8.92
CA PHE A 59 -0.40 -14.33 9.58
C PHE A 59 -0.64 -13.31 10.70
N VAL A 60 0.34 -13.21 11.59
CA VAL A 60 0.35 -12.29 12.72
C VAL A 60 1.52 -11.35 12.54
N GLU A 61 1.28 -10.05 12.64
CA GLU A 61 2.33 -9.04 12.69
C GLU A 61 2.13 -8.08 13.87
N GLU A 62 3.19 -7.39 14.25
CA GLU A 62 3.14 -6.35 15.25
C GLU A 62 2.24 -5.19 14.77
N MET A 63 1.47 -4.61 15.69
CA MET A 63 0.67 -3.43 15.36
C MET A 63 1.55 -2.19 15.49
N LEU A 64 1.75 -1.48 14.37
CA LEU A 64 2.53 -0.25 14.34
C LEU A 64 1.74 0.88 14.99
N LEU A 65 2.12 1.26 16.22
CA LEU A 65 1.53 2.39 16.94
C LEU A 65 2.63 3.43 17.19
N ASP A 66 2.43 4.67 16.74
CA ASP A 66 3.31 5.80 17.06
C ASP A 66 2.71 6.63 18.20
N GLY A 67 2.78 6.08 19.41
CA GLY A 67 2.16 6.68 20.60
C GLY A 67 0.64 6.78 20.46
N THR A 68 0.12 8.00 20.31
CA THR A 68 -1.33 8.28 20.16
C THR A 68 -1.76 8.57 18.72
N LYS A 69 -0.82 8.65 17.76
CA LYS A 69 -1.12 8.95 16.35
C LYS A 69 -0.87 7.71 15.49
N ASP A 70 -1.68 7.53 14.45
CA ASP A 70 -1.37 6.54 13.42
C ASP A 70 -0.13 6.97 12.64
N PRO A 71 0.72 6.01 12.24
CA PRO A 71 1.83 6.30 11.36
C PRO A 71 1.35 6.87 10.02
N ASP A 72 1.98 7.95 9.59
CA ASP A 72 1.79 8.46 8.24
C ASP A 72 2.26 7.40 7.23
N THR A 73 1.54 7.25 6.12
CA THR A 73 1.88 6.27 5.09
C THR A 73 2.25 6.97 3.81
N TYR A 74 3.44 6.65 3.33
CA TYR A 74 4.03 7.16 2.09
C TYR A 74 3.93 6.03 1.08
N LYS A 75 3.02 6.18 0.10
CA LYS A 75 2.88 5.20 -0.99
C LYS A 75 3.58 5.72 -2.23
N PHE A 76 4.64 5.05 -2.64
CA PHE A 76 5.43 5.42 -3.80
C PHE A 76 4.93 4.63 -5.00
N HIS A 77 4.27 5.31 -5.94
CA HIS A 77 3.88 4.76 -7.24
C HIS A 77 5.07 4.87 -8.18
N ILE A 78 5.75 3.76 -8.45
CA ILE A 78 6.97 3.71 -9.26
C ILE A 78 6.67 2.93 -10.53
N PHE A 79 6.99 3.50 -11.69
CA PHE A 79 6.82 2.87 -13.01
C PHE A 79 8.15 2.30 -13.52
N GLN A 80 9.11 3.13 -13.93
CA GLN A 80 10.40 2.66 -14.47
C GLN A 80 11.62 3.16 -13.68
N GLY A 81 11.39 3.63 -12.45
CA GLY A 81 12.42 4.12 -11.54
C GLY A 81 12.01 5.42 -10.84
N LEU A 82 12.97 6.04 -10.12
CA LEU A 82 12.68 7.20 -9.27
C LEU A 82 12.27 8.47 -10.02
N GLU A 83 12.72 8.65 -11.27
CA GLU A 83 12.32 9.80 -12.09
C GLU A 83 10.83 9.73 -12.47
N ASP A 84 10.31 8.51 -12.59
CA ASP A 84 8.91 8.21 -12.94
C ASP A 84 8.14 7.78 -11.68
N CYS A 85 8.26 8.56 -10.60
CA CYS A 85 7.65 8.26 -9.31
C CYS A 85 6.71 9.38 -8.82
N TYR A 86 5.56 8.97 -8.27
CA TYR A 86 4.65 9.82 -7.52
C TYR A 86 4.46 9.29 -6.09
N ILE A 87 4.21 10.20 -5.15
CA ILE A 87 4.12 9.89 -3.72
C ILE A 87 2.72 10.25 -3.24
N GLN A 88 1.94 9.25 -2.83
CA GLN A 88 0.69 9.46 -2.10
C GLN A 88 0.99 9.49 -0.60
N LEU A 89 0.90 10.67 0.02
CA LEU A 89 0.89 10.78 1.47
C LEU A 89 -0.54 10.61 1.98
N THR A 90 -0.71 9.68 2.93
CA THR A 90 -1.95 9.54 3.69
C THR A 90 -1.67 9.80 5.16
N ALA A 91 -2.30 10.85 5.70
CA ALA A 91 -2.19 11.26 7.10
C ALA A 91 -3.58 11.28 7.76
N ASP A 92 -3.60 11.27 9.10
CA ASP A 92 -4.80 11.46 9.93
C ASP A 92 -5.95 10.48 9.57
N ARG A 93 -5.59 9.20 9.29
CA ARG A 93 -6.49 8.19 8.68
C ARG A 93 -7.83 8.03 9.39
N PHE A 94 -7.89 8.18 10.72
CA PHE A 94 -9.10 7.97 11.52
C PHE A 94 -9.74 9.26 12.07
N THR A 95 -9.21 10.45 11.72
CA THR A 95 -9.76 11.73 12.20
C THR A 95 -10.16 12.64 11.05
N ASN A 96 -9.19 13.13 10.28
CA ASN A 96 -9.41 14.00 9.14
C ASN A 96 -8.57 13.51 7.97
N TYR A 97 -9.00 12.40 7.38
CA TYR A 97 -8.30 11.71 6.30
C TYR A 97 -7.83 12.70 5.24
N LYS A 98 -6.51 12.84 5.13
CA LYS A 98 -5.86 13.68 4.12
C LYS A 98 -5.08 12.79 3.18
N ARG A 99 -5.38 12.91 1.88
CA ARG A 99 -4.64 12.28 0.79
C ARG A 99 -4.08 13.38 -0.11
N THR A 100 -2.76 13.52 -0.09
CA THR A 100 -2.05 14.45 -0.99
C THR A 100 -1.17 13.63 -1.92
N ILE A 101 -1.23 13.93 -3.22
CA ILE A 101 -0.35 13.32 -4.23
C ILE A 101 0.77 14.30 -4.53
N LEU A 102 2.00 13.83 -4.48
CA LEU A 102 3.20 14.63 -4.64
C LEU A 102 4.07 14.04 -5.75
N ASP A 103 4.87 14.87 -6.40
CA ASP A 103 5.95 14.40 -7.26
C ASP A 103 7.19 14.00 -6.44
N LYS A 104 8.22 13.50 -7.13
CA LYS A 104 9.50 13.08 -6.52
C LYS A 104 10.26 14.22 -5.82
N ASP A 105 9.96 15.47 -6.15
CA ASP A 105 10.62 16.68 -5.66
C ASP A 105 9.82 17.35 -4.52
N TRP A 106 8.72 16.73 -4.10
CA TRP A 106 7.82 17.16 -3.01
C TRP A 106 6.90 18.34 -3.37
N ASN A 107 6.59 18.53 -4.65
CA ASN A 107 5.54 19.45 -5.10
C ASN A 107 4.22 18.69 -5.29
N LEU A 108 3.09 19.40 -5.34
CA LEU A 108 1.81 18.77 -5.69
C LEU A 108 1.91 18.12 -7.07
N ALA A 109 1.52 16.85 -7.13
CA ALA A 109 1.33 16.21 -8.41
C ALA A 109 0.18 16.90 -9.16
N PRO A 110 0.29 17.04 -10.50
CA PRO A 110 -0.72 17.65 -11.36
C PRO A 110 -1.99 16.79 -11.55
N PHE A 111 -2.20 15.80 -10.67
CA PHE A 111 -3.37 14.93 -10.64
C PHE A 111 -3.68 14.45 -9.22
N GLY A 112 -4.92 14.01 -9.02
CA GLY A 112 -5.35 13.29 -7.83
C GLY A 112 -6.14 12.03 -8.19
N PHE A 113 -6.28 11.15 -7.21
CA PHE A 113 -7.19 10.00 -7.28
C PHE A 113 -8.54 10.39 -6.69
N LEU A 114 -9.66 10.12 -7.39
CA LEU A 114 -11.06 10.53 -7.11
C LEU A 114 -11.34 12.03 -7.01
N TYR A 115 -10.43 12.78 -6.41
CA TYR A 115 -10.56 14.18 -6.06
C TYR A 115 -9.41 14.96 -6.69
N ASP A 116 -9.65 16.23 -6.96
CA ASP A 116 -8.61 17.14 -7.42
C ASP A 116 -7.51 17.30 -6.35
N ASN A 117 -6.27 17.40 -6.80
CA ASN A 117 -5.10 17.58 -5.96
C ASN A 117 -4.54 19.02 -6.00
N ALA A 118 -4.97 19.85 -6.95
CA ALA A 118 -4.36 21.15 -7.24
C ALA A 118 -4.36 22.14 -6.06
N ASN A 119 -5.33 22.03 -5.16
CA ASN A 119 -5.51 22.93 -4.01
C ASN A 119 -5.22 22.28 -2.67
N ASN A 120 -4.65 21.06 -2.66
CA ASN A 120 -4.31 20.40 -1.42
C ASN A 120 -3.16 21.12 -0.72
N PRO A 121 -3.19 21.25 0.62
CA PRO A 121 -2.05 21.76 1.35
C PRO A 121 -0.87 20.80 1.18
N ILE A 122 0.32 21.34 0.90
CA ILE A 122 1.55 20.55 0.85
C ILE A 122 1.95 20.22 2.29
N PRO A 123 2.05 18.93 2.65
CA PRO A 123 2.44 18.50 3.99
C PRO A 123 3.93 18.80 4.24
N PRO A 124 4.35 18.93 5.52
CA PRO A 124 5.75 19.05 5.86
C PRO A 124 6.58 17.92 5.25
N LYS A 125 7.68 18.26 4.59
CA LYS A 125 8.60 17.29 4.01
C LYS A 125 9.28 16.48 5.13
N PRO A 126 9.22 15.14 5.13
CA PRO A 126 9.90 14.36 6.14
C PRO A 126 11.41 14.46 5.95
N SER A 127 12.15 14.49 7.07
CA SER A 127 13.62 14.52 7.06
C SER A 127 14.24 13.33 6.33
N GLU A 128 13.57 12.17 6.36
CA GLU A 128 14.03 10.91 5.78
C GLU A 128 13.49 10.67 4.35
N LEU A 129 12.99 11.70 3.65
CA LEU A 129 12.37 11.51 2.33
C LEU A 129 13.29 10.76 1.35
N GLU A 130 14.55 11.16 1.27
CA GLU A 130 15.49 10.56 0.32
C GLU A 130 15.79 9.10 0.65
N TYR A 131 15.76 8.73 1.93
CA TYR A 131 15.90 7.35 2.36
C TYR A 131 14.64 6.53 2.02
N LEU A 132 13.44 7.09 2.27
CA LEU A 132 12.17 6.47 1.87
C LEU A 132 12.10 6.22 0.35
N LYS A 133 12.48 7.22 -0.46
CA LYS A 133 12.56 7.10 -1.93
C LYS A 133 13.50 5.97 -2.35
N ARG A 134 14.72 5.92 -1.78
CA ARG A 134 15.69 4.86 -2.08
C ARG A 134 15.18 3.48 -1.71
N LEU A 135 14.57 3.34 -0.53
CA LEU A 135 14.00 2.06 -0.09
C LEU A 135 12.88 1.61 -1.04
N ALA A 136 11.96 2.52 -1.40
CA ALA A 136 10.89 2.23 -2.34
C ALA A 136 11.43 1.82 -3.72
N PHE A 137 12.46 2.50 -4.22
CA PHE A 137 13.11 2.16 -5.48
C PHE A 137 13.78 0.78 -5.47
N VAL A 138 14.49 0.43 -4.39
CA VAL A 138 15.10 -0.90 -4.27
C VAL A 138 14.03 -1.99 -4.30
N LEU A 139 12.90 -1.77 -3.62
CA LEU A 139 11.77 -2.70 -3.61
C LEU A 139 11.02 -2.77 -4.94
N SER A 140 11.16 -1.77 -5.82
CA SER A 140 10.47 -1.71 -7.10
C SER A 140 11.21 -2.31 -8.28
N GLN A 141 12.50 -2.63 -8.16
CA GLN A 141 13.37 -2.96 -9.31
C GLN A 141 12.93 -4.17 -10.15
N MET A 142 12.11 -5.06 -9.58
CA MET A 142 11.63 -6.26 -10.28
C MET A 142 10.31 -6.05 -11.03
N PHE A 143 9.72 -4.85 -10.98
CA PHE A 143 8.36 -4.60 -11.48
C PHE A 143 8.32 -3.41 -12.45
N ASP A 144 7.55 -3.55 -13.52
CA ASP A 144 7.27 -2.47 -14.48
C ASP A 144 6.37 -1.37 -13.88
N TYR A 145 5.67 -1.72 -12.81
CA TYR A 145 4.94 -0.82 -11.94
C TYR A 145 4.74 -1.50 -10.60
N VAL A 146 4.98 -0.78 -9.52
CA VAL A 146 4.54 -1.19 -8.18
C VAL A 146 4.31 0.05 -7.33
N ARG A 147 3.27 -0.01 -6.51
CA ARG A 147 3.10 0.93 -5.41
C ARG A 147 3.72 0.35 -4.15
N VAL A 148 4.71 1.03 -3.60
CA VAL A 148 5.40 0.64 -2.37
C VAL A 148 4.86 1.45 -1.20
N ASP A 149 4.18 0.80 -0.27
CA ASP A 149 3.63 1.42 0.92
C ASP A 149 4.65 1.36 2.06
N LEU A 150 5.11 2.52 2.53
CA LEU A 150 6.03 2.65 3.67
C LEU A 150 5.34 3.40 4.81
N TYR A 151 5.37 2.82 6.00
CA TYR A 151 5.02 3.50 7.24
C TYR A 151 6.25 4.24 7.77
N TYR A 152 6.09 5.51 8.14
CA TYR A 152 7.14 6.31 8.77
C TYR A 152 6.72 6.74 10.18
N MET A 153 7.54 6.37 11.17
CA MET A 153 7.34 6.58 12.61
C MET A 153 8.55 7.33 13.18
N PRO A 154 8.64 8.66 12.99
CA PRO A 154 9.82 9.44 13.37
C PRO A 154 10.12 9.42 14.88
N PHE A 155 9.10 9.20 15.71
CA PHE A 155 9.22 9.22 17.18
C PHE A 155 9.43 7.82 17.78
N ALA A 156 9.43 6.77 16.97
CA ALA A 156 9.75 5.42 17.43
C ALA A 156 11.20 5.34 17.95
N LYS A 157 11.38 4.68 19.10
CA LYS A 157 12.72 4.47 19.71
C LYS A 157 13.60 3.50 18.93
N GLY A 158 13.02 2.71 18.03
CA GLY A 158 13.69 1.68 17.24
C GLY A 158 13.49 1.88 15.74
N GLN A 159 12.94 0.87 15.06
CA GLN A 159 12.67 0.92 13.62
C GLN A 159 11.72 2.08 13.28
N LYS A 160 12.21 3.04 12.50
CA LYS A 160 11.43 4.22 12.09
C LYS A 160 10.65 4.04 10.81
N ILE A 161 11.01 3.05 9.99
CA ILE A 161 10.41 2.81 8.68
C ILE A 161 10.06 1.34 8.55
N VAL A 162 8.81 1.04 8.20
CA VAL A 162 8.34 -0.34 8.03
C VAL A 162 7.67 -0.47 6.67
N VAL A 163 8.00 -1.53 5.94
CA VAL A 163 7.33 -1.88 4.68
C VAL A 163 5.95 -2.40 5.01
N GLY A 164 4.91 -1.76 4.46
CA GLY A 164 3.52 -2.16 4.64
C GLY A 164 3.04 -3.14 3.58
N GLU A 165 3.15 -2.74 2.31
CA GLU A 165 2.58 -3.49 1.18
C GLU A 165 3.35 -3.17 -0.12
N LEU A 166 3.41 -4.15 -1.03
CA LEU A 166 3.70 -3.94 -2.44
C LEU A 166 2.42 -4.20 -3.22
N THR A 167 1.86 -3.18 -3.86
CA THR A 167 0.58 -3.27 -4.57
C THR A 167 0.78 -3.12 -6.07
N PHE A 168 0.34 -4.12 -6.82
CA PHE A 168 0.52 -4.18 -8.28
C PHE A 168 -0.63 -3.56 -9.06
N THR A 169 -1.81 -3.48 -8.46
CA THR A 169 -3.02 -2.88 -9.07
C THR A 169 -3.68 -1.95 -8.06
N HIS A 170 -3.26 -0.69 -8.08
CA HIS A 170 -3.82 0.31 -7.19
C HIS A 170 -5.34 0.40 -7.36
N ALA A 171 -6.08 0.23 -6.26
CA ALA A 171 -7.55 0.28 -6.24
C ALA A 171 -8.18 -0.61 -7.33
N CYS A 172 -7.60 -1.80 -7.50
CA CYS A 172 -8.03 -2.80 -8.48
C CYS A 172 -7.99 -2.29 -9.93
N GLY A 173 -7.24 -1.21 -10.21
CA GLY A 173 -7.16 -0.56 -11.51
C GLY A 173 -8.43 0.23 -11.89
N THR A 174 -9.25 0.62 -10.91
CA THR A 174 -10.56 1.26 -11.16
C THR A 174 -10.68 2.68 -10.63
N GLU A 175 -9.66 3.19 -9.94
CA GLU A 175 -9.73 4.52 -9.34
C GLU A 175 -9.57 5.62 -10.39
N ARG A 176 -10.58 6.49 -10.51
CA ARG A 176 -10.56 7.60 -11.47
C ARG A 176 -9.46 8.61 -11.14
N LEU A 177 -8.71 9.02 -12.16
CA LEU A 177 -7.76 10.13 -12.07
C LEU A 177 -8.41 11.47 -12.40
N VAL A 178 -7.98 12.53 -11.71
CA VAL A 178 -8.46 13.89 -11.87
C VAL A 178 -7.26 14.81 -12.13
N PRO A 179 -7.14 15.45 -13.31
CA PRO A 179 -8.02 15.29 -14.47
C PRO A 179 -7.81 13.95 -15.19
N GLU A 180 -8.83 13.50 -15.91
CA GLU A 180 -8.87 12.19 -16.58
C GLU A 180 -7.73 11.97 -17.59
N SER A 181 -7.17 13.04 -18.16
CA SER A 181 -6.02 12.97 -19.05
C SER A 181 -4.77 12.33 -18.43
N TRP A 182 -4.70 12.26 -17.10
CA TRP A 182 -3.60 11.59 -16.39
C TRP A 182 -3.68 10.07 -16.39
N ASP A 183 -4.85 9.49 -16.67
CA ASP A 183 -4.99 8.04 -16.82
C ASP A 183 -4.08 7.50 -17.92
N LYS A 184 -4.19 8.09 -19.11
CA LYS A 184 -3.30 7.76 -20.23
C LYS A 184 -1.84 8.08 -19.92
N LYS A 185 -1.54 9.22 -19.27
CA LYS A 185 -0.15 9.60 -18.97
C LYS A 185 0.55 8.60 -18.06
N LEU A 186 -0.11 8.16 -16.99
CA LEU A 186 0.44 7.14 -16.10
C LEU A 186 0.53 5.78 -16.81
N GLY A 187 -0.46 5.44 -17.64
CA GLY A 187 -0.42 4.24 -18.48
C GLY A 187 0.77 4.23 -19.45
N ASP A 188 1.09 5.37 -20.08
CA ASP A 188 2.24 5.50 -20.99
C ASP A 188 3.59 5.37 -20.26
N MET A 189 3.63 5.66 -18.95
CA MET A 189 4.81 5.43 -18.10
C MET A 189 4.99 3.94 -17.76
N TRP A 190 3.90 3.19 -17.67
CA TRP A 190 3.92 1.74 -17.41
C TRP A 190 4.32 0.95 -18.66
N LYS A 191 5.60 1.02 -19.06
CA LYS A 191 6.09 0.22 -20.18
C LYS A 191 6.55 -1.15 -19.68
N HIS A 192 5.99 -2.18 -20.28
CA HIS A 192 6.42 -3.55 -20.04
C HIS A 192 7.86 -3.74 -20.49
N THR A 193 8.76 -3.92 -19.54
CA THR A 193 10.05 -4.50 -19.87
C THR A 193 9.80 -5.95 -20.24
N SER A 194 10.05 -6.29 -21.50
CA SER A 194 10.20 -7.68 -21.87
C SER A 194 11.43 -8.18 -21.13
N TYR A 195 11.22 -8.75 -19.94
CA TYR A 195 12.20 -9.66 -19.38
C TYR A 195 12.38 -10.73 -20.46
N ASN A 196 13.53 -10.71 -21.13
CA ASN A 196 14.01 -11.84 -21.90
C ASN A 196 13.95 -13.01 -20.92
N ARG A 197 12.90 -13.82 -21.02
CA ARG A 197 12.89 -15.15 -20.43
C ARG A 197 14.07 -15.82 -21.09
N GLY A 198 15.19 -15.89 -20.35
CA GLY A 198 16.27 -16.79 -20.71
C GLY A 198 15.61 -18.10 -21.09
N SER A 199 15.89 -18.54 -22.30
CA SER A 199 15.55 -19.86 -22.78
C SER A 199 16.20 -20.87 -21.84
N ASP A 200 15.50 -21.24 -20.76
CA ASP A 200 15.60 -22.58 -20.19
C ASP A 200 14.90 -23.53 -21.18
N GLU A 201 15.51 -23.67 -22.36
CA GLU A 201 15.34 -24.87 -23.16
C GLU A 201 16.11 -25.96 -22.44
N GLY A 202 15.36 -26.90 -21.88
CA GLY A 202 15.90 -28.05 -21.19
C GLY A 202 16.91 -28.83 -22.03
N LYS A 203 18.00 -29.22 -21.39
CA LYS A 203 18.66 -30.52 -21.54
C LYS A 203 19.18 -30.96 -20.18
#